data_AF-A0A418CQW6-F1
#
_entry.id   AF-A0A418CQW6-F1
#
_cell.length_a   1.000
_cell.length_b   1.000
_cell.length_c   1.000
_cell.angle_alpha   90.00
_cell.angle_beta   90.00
_cell.angle_gamma   90.00
#
_symmetry.space_group_name_H-M   'P 1'
#
loop_
_entity.id
_entity.type
_entity.pdbx_description
1 polymer ?
#
loop_
_entity_poly.entity_id
_entity_poly.type
_entity_poly.pdbx_seq_one_letter_code
_entity_poly.pdbx_strand_id
1 'polypeptide(L)'
;LRNLIDDFTEKVKTATEDIKVILLEKHAAIQRECDGFALEYAKEKDVAQKKSIAQCEKYRRVAKRLFKASAAGPPTTEAEVARVTAESQAACIELNTELMGIESSLVEFAHDAISTLDVRIEAVGNESRGIATEHFRNVEQLENNFFDGVTQLAANLLERLATEDGEDDDFLSDECRAILNDRDALNNAINGSHDIHIGKLLAQEDLMREQNVAKIHDQYFTLDKLRAFNGEGDKPIYIAIKGVVYDVSRKRDFYGPGEGYHLFAGREAARALAKMSFEPADLENTDISDLNFMEKEILKDWIDKFTDYNSYPIVGRVLQQTDLTRTELSAFTTLPVYVALRGVIYDVTLGGLEHYGPNGGYKLFAGRDATRALALMSFDQEHLDNPTEDGLTETQIKTLADWEAKFQSKYGVVGKLIVE
;
A
#
# COMPACT_ATOMS: atom_id res chain seq x y z
N LEU A 1 -48.03 0.60 12.46
CA LEU A 1 -46.78 -0.16 12.25
C LEU A 1 -46.36 -0.15 10.78
N ARG A 2 -47.18 -0.67 9.83
CA ARG A 2 -46.82 -0.70 8.40
C ARG A 2 -46.40 0.65 7.83
N ASN A 3 -47.17 1.71 8.08
CA ASN A 3 -46.80 3.07 7.65
C ASN A 3 -45.49 3.58 8.26
N LEU A 4 -45.15 3.19 9.50
CA LEU A 4 -43.89 3.56 10.14
C LEU A 4 -42.71 2.83 9.49
N ILE A 5 -42.89 1.54 9.16
CA ILE A 5 -41.89 0.73 8.47
C ILE A 5 -41.65 1.29 7.06
N ASP A 6 -42.71 1.60 6.33
CA ASP A 6 -42.62 2.13 4.96
C ASP A 6 -41.92 3.50 4.96
N ASP A 7 -42.30 4.42 5.87
CA ASP A 7 -41.67 5.74 6.02
C ASP A 7 -40.19 5.65 6.43
N PHE A 8 -39.85 4.81 7.40
CA PHE A 8 -38.47 4.56 7.80
C PHE A 8 -37.64 4.01 6.62
N THR A 9 -38.17 2.99 5.94
CA THR A 9 -37.48 2.34 4.82
C THR A 9 -37.24 3.33 3.67
N GLU A 10 -38.22 4.17 3.35
CA GLU A 10 -38.10 5.18 2.30
C GLU A 10 -37.05 6.25 2.66
N LYS A 11 -37.05 6.72 3.91
CA LYS A 11 -36.08 7.72 4.40
C LYS A 11 -34.65 7.18 4.43
N VAL A 12 -34.44 5.96 4.94
CA VAL A 12 -33.12 5.32 4.96
C VAL A 12 -32.64 5.08 3.53
N LYS A 13 -33.51 4.59 2.64
CA LYS A 13 -33.17 4.39 1.22
C LYS A 13 -32.74 5.69 0.55
N THR A 14 -33.48 6.77 0.78
CA THR A 14 -33.16 8.10 0.22
C THR A 14 -31.82 8.59 0.73
N ALA A 15 -31.61 8.55 2.05
CA ALA A 15 -30.34 8.95 2.67
C ALA A 15 -29.15 8.11 2.17
N THR A 16 -29.37 6.83 1.81
CA THR A 16 -28.34 5.92 1.30
C THR A 16 -28.02 6.17 -0.18
N GLU A 17 -29.01 6.47 -1.01
CA GLU A 17 -28.76 6.84 -2.41
C GLU A 17 -28.06 8.21 -2.51
N ASP A 18 -28.43 9.17 -1.66
CA ASP A 18 -27.80 10.50 -1.65
C ASP A 18 -26.30 10.41 -1.33
N ILE A 19 -25.91 9.66 -0.30
CA ILE A 19 -24.48 9.49 0.02
C ILE A 19 -23.73 8.77 -1.09
N LYS A 20 -24.35 7.80 -1.75
CA LYS A 20 -23.71 7.07 -2.86
C LYS A 20 -23.34 8.01 -4.00
N VAL A 21 -24.23 8.94 -4.36
CA VAL A 21 -23.94 9.97 -5.37
C VAL A 21 -22.78 10.84 -4.93
N ILE A 22 -22.80 11.33 -3.67
CA ILE A 22 -21.75 12.19 -3.13
C ILE A 22 -20.39 11.47 -3.11
N LEU A 23 -20.33 10.21 -2.67
CA LEU A 23 -19.09 9.43 -2.64
C LEU A 23 -18.54 9.16 -4.05
N LEU A 24 -19.42 8.92 -5.03
CA LEU A 24 -19.01 8.80 -6.43
C LEU A 24 -18.42 10.12 -6.97
N GLU A 25 -19.00 11.27 -6.60
CA GLU A 25 -18.44 12.58 -6.95
C GLU A 25 -17.07 12.82 -6.31
N LYS A 26 -16.88 12.40 -5.05
CA LYS A 26 -15.58 12.47 -4.37
C LYS A 26 -14.55 11.55 -5.02
N HIS A 27 -14.92 10.33 -5.41
CA HIS A 27 -14.06 9.45 -6.18
C HIS A 27 -13.64 10.09 -7.52
N ALA A 28 -14.60 10.68 -8.24
CA ALA A 28 -14.31 11.42 -9.48
C ALA A 28 -13.45 12.68 -9.23
N ALA A 29 -13.47 13.28 -8.04
CA ALA A 29 -12.57 14.37 -7.67
C ALA A 29 -11.13 13.87 -7.48
N ILE A 30 -10.93 12.75 -6.77
CA ILE A 30 -9.61 12.10 -6.63
C ILE A 30 -9.03 11.79 -8.01
N GLN A 31 -9.84 11.23 -8.91
CA GLN A 31 -9.39 10.89 -10.25
C GLN A 31 -8.99 12.13 -11.05
N ARG A 32 -9.74 13.23 -10.93
CA ARG A 32 -9.38 14.53 -11.54
C ARG A 32 -8.07 15.11 -11.02
N GLU A 33 -7.78 14.98 -9.72
CA GLU A 33 -6.49 15.40 -9.16
C GLU A 33 -5.33 14.54 -9.72
N CYS A 34 -5.53 13.22 -9.83
CA CYS A 34 -4.54 12.31 -10.42
C CYS A 34 -4.28 12.61 -11.90
N ASP A 35 -5.34 12.83 -12.67
CA ASP A 35 -5.24 13.20 -14.10
C ASP A 35 -4.56 14.57 -14.27
N GLY A 36 -4.86 15.52 -13.37
CA GLY A 36 -4.22 16.83 -13.32
C GLY A 36 -2.71 16.72 -13.08
N PHE A 37 -2.31 15.94 -12.08
CA PHE A 37 -0.91 15.64 -11.79
C PHE A 37 -0.21 15.00 -12.98
N ALA A 38 -0.82 13.97 -13.59
CA ALA A 38 -0.25 13.27 -14.74
C ALA A 38 -0.01 14.23 -15.92
N LEU A 39 -0.94 15.14 -16.18
CA LEU A 39 -0.82 16.15 -17.21
C LEU A 39 0.29 17.17 -16.92
N GLU A 40 0.40 17.63 -15.67
CA GLU A 40 1.42 18.60 -15.26
C GLU A 40 2.82 17.99 -15.31
N TYR A 41 2.98 16.78 -14.77
CA TYR A 41 4.23 16.03 -14.83
C TYR A 41 4.66 15.73 -16.26
N ALA A 42 3.71 15.35 -17.15
CA ALA A 42 4.02 15.12 -18.56
C ALA A 42 4.55 16.38 -19.26
N LYS A 43 4.00 17.56 -18.94
CA LYS A 43 4.48 18.85 -19.49
C LYS A 43 5.89 19.16 -19.03
N GLU A 44 6.16 19.06 -17.72
CA GLU A 44 7.49 19.39 -17.19
C GLU A 44 8.55 18.39 -17.68
N LYS A 45 8.18 17.11 -17.79
CA LYS A 45 9.02 16.08 -18.41
C LYS A 45 9.37 16.40 -19.87
N ASP A 46 8.42 16.86 -20.68
CA ASP A 46 8.67 17.26 -22.07
C ASP A 46 9.61 18.49 -22.15
N VAL A 47 9.45 19.45 -21.23
CA VAL A 47 10.35 20.61 -21.10
C VAL A 47 11.77 20.16 -20.73
N ALA A 48 11.93 19.30 -19.72
CA ALA A 48 13.21 18.75 -19.31
C ALA A 48 13.89 17.94 -20.43
N GLN A 49 13.11 17.15 -21.17
CA GLN A 49 13.59 16.40 -22.33
C GLN A 49 14.11 17.32 -23.44
N LYS A 50 13.36 18.38 -23.78
CA LYS A 50 13.79 19.38 -24.78
C LYS A 50 15.09 20.09 -24.37
N LYS A 51 15.21 20.48 -23.10
CA LYS A 51 16.45 21.08 -22.55
C LYS A 51 17.63 20.11 -22.66
N SER A 52 17.42 18.84 -22.29
CA SER A 52 18.45 17.79 -22.35
C SER A 52 18.92 17.53 -23.78
N ILE A 53 18.01 17.44 -24.74
CA ILE A 53 18.34 17.29 -26.17
C ILE A 53 19.18 18.48 -26.66
N ALA A 54 18.80 19.71 -26.29
CA ALA A 54 19.55 20.90 -26.69
C ALA A 54 20.99 20.90 -26.16
N GLN A 55 21.22 20.46 -24.91
CA GLN A 55 22.57 20.35 -24.34
C GLN A 55 23.39 19.24 -25.02
N CYS A 56 22.79 18.08 -25.29
CA CYS A 56 23.43 17.01 -26.06
C CYS A 56 23.82 17.47 -27.47
N GLU A 57 22.98 18.27 -28.14
CA GLU A 57 23.31 18.85 -29.43
C GLU A 57 24.45 19.86 -29.36
N LYS A 58 24.48 20.72 -28.33
CA LYS A 58 25.58 21.66 -28.07
C LYS A 58 26.91 20.91 -27.93
N TYR A 59 26.95 19.88 -27.09
CA TYR A 59 28.12 19.01 -26.93
C TYR A 59 28.51 18.35 -28.26
N ARG A 60 27.55 17.81 -29.01
CA ARG A 60 27.80 17.17 -30.32
C ARG A 60 28.46 18.12 -31.32
N ARG A 61 28.12 19.41 -31.31
CA ARG A 61 28.77 20.43 -32.14
C ARG A 61 30.22 20.67 -31.72
N VAL A 62 30.48 20.75 -30.41
CA VAL A 62 31.84 20.88 -29.87
C VAL A 62 32.69 19.66 -30.21
N ALA A 63 32.17 18.45 -29.98
CA ALA A 63 32.84 17.19 -30.32
C ALA A 63 33.17 17.11 -31.82
N LYS A 64 32.21 17.42 -32.70
CA LYS A 64 32.46 17.46 -34.16
C LYS A 64 33.56 18.44 -34.55
N ARG A 65 33.61 19.62 -33.92
CA ARG A 65 34.66 20.63 -34.16
C ARG A 65 36.03 20.11 -33.72
N LEU A 66 36.13 19.50 -32.53
CA LEU A 66 37.37 18.92 -32.02
C LEU A 66 37.86 17.76 -32.90
N PHE A 67 36.95 16.86 -33.32
CA PHE A 67 37.27 15.77 -34.26
C PHE A 67 37.80 16.30 -35.59
N LYS A 68 37.11 17.30 -36.18
CA LYS A 68 37.52 17.90 -37.47
C LYS A 68 38.88 18.59 -37.37
N ALA A 69 39.18 19.23 -36.23
CA ALA A 69 40.50 19.83 -35.97
C ALA A 69 41.60 18.75 -35.91
N SER A 70 41.35 17.59 -35.30
CA SER A 70 42.32 16.48 -35.27
C SER A 70 42.51 15.79 -36.64
N ALA A 71 41.48 15.82 -37.50
CA ALA A 71 41.53 15.21 -38.82
C ALA A 71 42.27 16.06 -39.87
N ALA A 72 42.46 17.36 -39.60
CA ALA A 72 43.23 18.28 -40.46
C ALA A 72 44.75 18.07 -40.37
N GLY A 73 45.22 17.23 -39.44
CA GLY A 73 46.60 16.81 -39.24
C GLY A 73 46.80 16.33 -37.80
N PRO A 74 47.63 15.29 -37.54
CA PRO A 74 47.91 14.87 -36.18
C PRO A 74 48.53 16.04 -35.39
N PRO A 75 48.12 16.28 -34.14
CA PRO A 75 48.71 17.33 -33.32
C PRO A 75 50.22 17.09 -33.24
N THR A 76 51.00 18.06 -33.73
CA THR A 76 52.45 17.91 -33.90
C THR A 76 53.23 18.21 -32.62
N THR A 77 52.55 18.69 -31.57
CA THR A 77 53.15 19.04 -30.28
C THR A 77 52.34 18.47 -29.11
N GLU A 78 53.03 18.07 -28.04
CA GLU A 78 52.44 17.63 -26.77
C GLU A 78 51.47 18.66 -26.18
N ALA A 79 51.78 19.95 -26.36
CA ALA A 79 50.93 21.07 -25.92
C ALA A 79 49.57 21.10 -26.62
N GLU A 80 49.52 20.72 -27.91
CA GLU A 80 48.29 20.73 -28.69
C GLU A 80 47.39 19.50 -28.38
N VAL A 81 48.01 18.35 -28.12
CA VAL A 81 47.32 17.17 -27.56
C VAL A 81 46.71 17.49 -26.20
N ALA A 82 47.48 18.11 -25.30
CA ALA A 82 47.02 18.50 -23.97
C ALA A 82 45.85 19.49 -24.04
N ARG A 83 45.93 20.48 -24.94
CA ARG A 83 44.86 21.48 -25.13
C ARG A 83 43.55 20.85 -25.63
N VAL A 84 43.61 19.99 -26.65
CA VAL A 84 42.43 19.31 -27.21
C VAL A 84 41.81 18.35 -26.19
N THR A 85 42.64 17.63 -25.43
CA THR A 85 42.19 16.74 -24.35
C THR A 85 41.48 17.52 -23.24
N ALA A 86 42.06 18.63 -22.79
CA ALA A 86 41.45 19.51 -21.79
C ALA A 86 40.13 20.13 -22.28
N GLU A 87 40.06 20.57 -23.54
CA GLU A 87 38.84 21.14 -24.13
C GLU A 87 37.71 20.09 -24.27
N SER A 88 38.07 18.84 -24.60
CA SER A 88 37.14 17.70 -24.63
C SER A 88 36.64 17.34 -23.23
N GLN A 89 37.54 17.23 -22.25
CA GLN A 89 37.18 16.96 -20.85
C GLN A 89 36.28 18.04 -20.27
N ALA A 90 36.61 19.33 -20.51
CA ALA A 90 35.79 20.45 -20.07
C ALA A 90 34.37 20.39 -20.67
N ALA A 91 34.25 20.08 -21.97
CA ALA A 91 32.94 19.94 -22.61
C ALA A 91 32.12 18.76 -22.08
N CYS A 92 32.77 17.64 -21.71
CA CYS A 92 32.11 16.51 -21.06
C CYS A 92 31.62 16.86 -19.65
N ILE A 93 32.45 17.55 -18.86
CA ILE A 93 32.10 17.98 -17.50
C ILE A 93 30.95 19.00 -17.54
N GLU A 94 30.98 19.94 -18.49
CA GLU A 94 29.90 20.92 -18.70
C GLU A 94 28.60 20.20 -19.06
N LEU A 95 28.62 19.28 -20.03
CA LEU A 95 27.43 18.50 -20.40
C LEU A 95 26.87 17.72 -19.20
N ASN A 96 27.73 17.04 -18.44
CA ASN A 96 27.31 16.26 -17.28
C ASN A 96 26.67 17.16 -16.22
N THR A 97 27.31 18.30 -15.89
CA THR A 97 26.78 19.26 -14.92
C THR A 97 25.41 19.79 -15.33
N GLU A 98 25.23 20.15 -16.61
CA GLU A 98 23.96 20.65 -17.14
C GLU A 98 22.86 19.59 -17.14
N LEU A 99 23.17 18.35 -17.56
CA LEU A 99 22.20 17.25 -17.55
C LEU A 99 21.80 16.86 -16.12
N MET A 100 22.76 16.81 -15.20
CA MET A 100 22.49 16.58 -13.78
C MET A 100 21.62 17.70 -13.19
N GLY A 101 21.85 18.96 -13.58
CA GLY A 101 21.01 20.09 -13.16
C GLY A 101 19.58 19.97 -13.66
N ILE A 102 19.38 19.61 -14.94
CA ILE A 102 18.04 19.41 -15.51
C ILE A 102 17.29 18.27 -14.81
N GLU A 103 17.97 17.15 -14.57
CA GLU A 103 17.39 16.00 -13.87
C GLU A 103 17.05 16.35 -12.40
N SER A 104 17.96 17.05 -11.70
CA SER A 104 17.73 17.50 -10.32
C SER A 104 16.49 18.38 -10.23
N SER A 105 16.32 19.35 -11.15
CA SER A 105 15.13 20.19 -11.18
C SER A 105 13.85 19.42 -11.47
N LEU A 106 13.89 18.41 -12.36
CA LEU A 106 12.73 17.57 -12.63
C LEU A 106 12.35 16.71 -11.41
N VAL A 107 13.34 16.17 -10.70
CA VAL A 107 13.13 15.38 -9.49
C VAL A 107 12.56 16.24 -8.35
N GLU A 108 13.10 17.44 -8.14
CA GLU A 108 12.55 18.40 -7.16
C GLU A 108 11.10 18.76 -7.47
N PHE A 109 10.81 19.10 -8.73
CA PHE A 109 9.44 19.35 -9.17
C PHE A 109 8.52 18.15 -8.95
N ALA A 110 8.98 16.93 -9.30
CA ALA A 110 8.19 15.72 -9.13
C ALA A 110 7.88 15.46 -7.65
N HIS A 111 8.86 15.66 -6.76
CA HIS A 111 8.69 15.49 -5.33
C HIS A 111 7.65 16.48 -4.76
N ASP A 112 7.75 17.76 -5.12
CA ASP A 112 6.80 18.79 -4.69
C ASP A 112 5.39 18.53 -5.23
N ALA A 113 5.29 18.06 -6.48
CA ALA A 113 4.02 17.72 -7.11
C ALA A 113 3.36 16.50 -6.47
N ILE A 114 4.14 15.45 -6.12
CA ILE A 114 3.65 14.28 -5.39
C ILE A 114 3.18 14.69 -3.99
N SER A 115 3.99 15.44 -3.25
CA SER A 115 3.63 15.94 -1.92
C SER A 115 2.33 16.76 -1.94
N THR A 116 2.15 17.59 -2.97
CA THR A 116 0.91 18.34 -3.18
C THR A 116 -0.27 17.43 -3.50
N LEU A 117 -0.08 16.42 -4.35
CA LEU A 117 -1.12 15.44 -4.69
C LEU A 117 -1.56 14.67 -3.44
N ASP A 118 -0.62 14.21 -2.63
CA ASP A 118 -0.90 13.46 -1.39
C ASP A 118 -1.75 14.29 -0.43
N VAL A 119 -1.38 15.56 -0.20
CA VAL A 119 -2.16 16.47 0.66
C VAL A 119 -3.58 16.66 0.13
N ARG A 120 -3.76 16.77 -1.20
CA ARG A 120 -5.09 16.94 -1.80
C ARG A 120 -5.92 15.68 -1.74
N ILE A 121 -5.34 14.52 -2.03
CA ILE A 121 -6.01 13.21 -1.92
C ILE A 121 -6.42 12.97 -0.47
N GLU A 122 -5.53 13.25 0.49
CA GLU A 122 -5.84 13.13 1.92
C GLU A 122 -6.98 14.07 2.33
N ALA A 123 -7.00 15.32 1.85
CA ALA A 123 -8.08 16.25 2.12
C ALA A 123 -9.44 15.73 1.61
N VAL A 124 -9.50 15.22 0.37
CA VAL A 124 -10.73 14.62 -0.19
C VAL A 124 -11.11 13.34 0.57
N GLY A 125 -10.14 12.53 0.98
CA GLY A 125 -10.36 11.35 1.81
C GLY A 125 -10.93 11.70 3.18
N ASN A 126 -10.41 12.74 3.83
CA ASN A 126 -10.90 13.24 5.13
C ASN A 126 -12.35 13.72 5.04
N GLU A 127 -12.67 14.47 3.99
CA GLU A 127 -14.03 14.93 3.72
C GLU A 127 -14.98 13.75 3.48
N SER A 128 -14.56 12.77 2.68
CA SER A 128 -15.33 11.55 2.41
C SER A 128 -15.61 10.74 3.67
N ARG A 129 -14.62 10.63 4.58
CA ARG A 129 -14.79 10.00 5.90
C ARG A 129 -15.78 10.76 6.79
N GLY A 130 -15.74 12.09 6.74
CA GLY A 130 -16.70 12.95 7.44
C GLY A 130 -18.13 12.70 6.96
N ILE A 131 -18.35 12.71 5.64
CA ILE A 131 -19.65 12.46 5.01
C ILE A 131 -20.17 11.05 5.35
N ALA A 132 -19.31 10.03 5.29
CA ALA A 132 -19.68 8.66 5.67
C ALA A 132 -20.12 8.58 7.13
N THR A 133 -19.36 9.21 8.04
CA THR A 133 -19.70 9.25 9.46
C THR A 133 -21.04 9.96 9.69
N GLU A 134 -21.27 11.09 9.03
CA GLU A 134 -22.53 11.84 9.12
C GLU A 134 -23.73 11.04 8.62
N HIS A 135 -23.57 10.28 7.53
CA HIS A 135 -24.62 9.37 7.05
C HIS A 135 -25.00 8.31 8.08
N PHE A 136 -24.02 7.66 8.73
CA PHE A 136 -24.32 6.70 9.80
C PHE A 136 -25.07 7.36 10.97
N ARG A 137 -24.70 8.60 11.36
CA ARG A 137 -25.45 9.34 12.39
C ARG A 137 -26.89 9.66 11.95
N ASN A 138 -27.10 9.99 10.67
CA ASN A 138 -28.43 10.22 10.13
C ASN A 138 -29.28 8.93 10.13
N VAL A 139 -28.71 7.79 9.72
CA VAL A 139 -29.41 6.49 9.75
C VAL A 139 -29.71 6.05 11.19
N GLU A 140 -28.78 6.25 12.11
CA GLU A 140 -28.98 6.04 13.56
C GLU A 140 -30.14 6.91 14.08
N GLN A 141 -30.21 8.18 13.69
CA GLN A 141 -31.31 9.06 14.07
C GLN A 141 -32.65 8.61 13.49
N LEU A 142 -32.68 8.14 12.24
CA LEU A 142 -33.89 7.56 11.63
C LEU A 142 -34.35 6.30 12.37
N GLU A 143 -33.43 5.45 12.81
CA GLU A 143 -33.75 4.26 13.60
C GLU A 143 -34.29 4.62 14.98
N ASN A 144 -33.70 5.63 15.65
CA ASN A 144 -34.21 6.16 16.91
C ASN A 144 -35.63 6.72 16.76
N ASN A 145 -35.89 7.49 15.70
CA ASN A 145 -37.24 8.02 15.42
C ASN A 145 -38.25 6.89 15.15
N PHE A 146 -37.83 5.83 14.45
CA PHE A 146 -38.67 4.66 14.20
C PHE A 146 -38.97 3.92 15.52
N PHE A 147 -37.96 3.72 16.36
CA PHE A 147 -38.11 3.12 17.69
C PHE A 147 -39.09 3.91 18.58
N ASP A 148 -38.95 5.24 18.64
CA ASP A 148 -39.87 6.11 19.38
C ASP A 148 -41.31 5.98 18.86
N GLY A 149 -41.48 5.96 17.53
CA GLY A 149 -42.78 5.78 16.89
C GLY A 149 -43.43 4.42 17.18
N VAL A 150 -42.64 3.35 17.19
CA VAL A 150 -43.11 2.00 17.56
C VAL A 150 -43.45 1.92 19.04
N THR A 151 -42.64 2.52 19.91
CA THR A 151 -42.88 2.58 21.36
C THR A 151 -44.15 3.35 21.69
N GLN A 152 -44.37 4.50 21.05
CA GLN A 152 -45.60 5.27 21.22
C GLN A 152 -46.82 4.52 20.68
N LEU A 153 -46.69 3.83 19.54
CA LEU A 153 -47.77 3.01 19.00
C LEU A 153 -48.14 1.86 19.96
N ALA A 154 -47.14 1.18 20.52
CA ALA A 154 -47.34 0.12 21.51
C ALA A 154 -48.03 0.64 22.77
N ALA A 155 -47.59 1.80 23.29
CA ALA A 155 -48.21 2.45 24.45
C ALA A 155 -49.69 2.79 24.19
N ASN A 156 -50.00 3.40 23.03
CA ASN A 156 -51.37 3.75 22.65
C ASN A 156 -52.27 2.51 22.49
N LEU A 157 -51.73 1.39 21.97
CA LEU A 157 -52.46 0.13 21.84
C LEU A 157 -52.76 -0.50 23.20
N LEU A 158 -51.79 -0.49 24.12
CA LEU A 158 -51.98 -0.97 25.49
C LEU A 158 -53.02 -0.14 26.25
N GLU A 159 -53.00 1.20 26.08
CA GLU A 159 -53.98 2.09 26.70
C GLU A 159 -55.40 1.84 26.16
N ARG A 160 -55.56 1.67 24.84
CA ARG A 160 -56.85 1.33 24.23
C ARG A 160 -57.40 -0.02 24.72
N LEU A 161 -56.55 -1.03 24.86
CA LEU A 161 -56.95 -2.34 25.37
C LEU A 161 -57.34 -2.33 26.85
N ALA A 162 -56.87 -1.35 27.63
CA ALA A 162 -57.25 -1.19 29.02
C ALA A 162 -58.64 -0.52 29.20
N THR A 163 -59.27 -0.06 28.12
CA THR A 163 -60.62 0.57 28.14
C THR A 163 -61.71 -0.42 27.73
N GLU A 164 -62.95 -0.22 28.20
CA GLU A 164 -64.11 -1.11 27.93
C GLU A 164 -64.41 -1.31 26.42
N ASP A 165 -64.03 -0.35 25.56
CA ASP A 165 -64.17 -0.44 24.10
C ASP A 165 -63.14 -1.38 23.42
N GLY A 166 -62.12 -1.83 24.15
CA GLY A 166 -61.04 -2.69 23.63
C GLY A 166 -61.32 -4.20 23.71
N GLU A 167 -62.23 -4.63 24.59
CA GLU A 167 -62.61 -6.04 24.73
C GLU A 167 -63.36 -6.57 23.49
N ASP A 168 -64.16 -5.72 22.83
CA ASP A 168 -64.98 -6.04 21.66
C ASP A 168 -64.29 -5.77 20.29
N ASP A 169 -62.98 -5.51 20.25
CA ASP A 169 -62.26 -5.25 19.00
C ASP A 169 -62.01 -6.57 18.20
N ASP A 170 -63.00 -6.96 17.39
CA ASP A 170 -63.02 -8.17 16.54
C ASP A 170 -61.84 -8.27 15.55
N PHE A 171 -61.07 -7.19 15.36
CA PHE A 171 -59.92 -7.16 14.44
C PHE A 171 -58.61 -7.67 15.07
N LEU A 172 -58.56 -7.87 16.39
CA LEU A 172 -57.39 -8.41 17.08
C LEU A 172 -57.47 -9.93 17.18
N SER A 173 -56.43 -10.63 16.70
CA SER A 173 -56.30 -12.07 16.90
C SER A 173 -55.98 -12.41 18.36
N ASP A 174 -56.31 -13.63 18.78
CA ASP A 174 -56.02 -14.12 20.13
C ASP A 174 -54.51 -14.12 20.45
N GLU A 175 -53.65 -14.32 19.44
CA GLU A 175 -52.19 -14.18 19.56
C GLU A 175 -51.77 -12.73 19.86
N CYS A 176 -52.36 -11.75 19.17
CA CYS A 176 -52.09 -10.34 19.41
C CYS A 176 -52.57 -9.92 20.81
N ARG A 177 -53.73 -10.41 21.27
CA ARG A 177 -54.22 -10.20 22.63
C ARG A 177 -53.27 -10.82 23.67
N ALA A 178 -52.77 -12.02 23.43
CA ALA A 178 -51.82 -12.69 24.33
C ALA A 178 -50.50 -11.93 24.47
N ILE A 179 -49.97 -11.39 23.37
CA ILE A 179 -48.74 -10.57 23.37
C ILE A 179 -48.96 -9.22 24.06
N LEU A 180 -50.14 -8.59 23.85
CA LEU A 180 -50.46 -7.29 24.45
C LEU A 180 -50.79 -7.38 25.95
N ASN A 181 -51.19 -8.55 26.45
CA ASN A 181 -51.36 -8.80 27.88
C ASN A 181 -50.03 -8.83 28.65
N ASP A 182 -48.92 -9.13 27.97
CA ASP A 182 -47.58 -9.11 28.56
C ASP A 182 -46.82 -7.84 28.15
N ARG A 183 -47.16 -6.75 28.86
CA ARG A 183 -46.55 -5.42 28.67
C ARG A 183 -45.02 -5.46 28.74
N ASP A 184 -44.47 -6.27 29.63
CA ASP A 184 -43.03 -6.34 29.83
C ASP A 184 -42.35 -7.09 28.67
N ALA A 185 -42.94 -8.19 28.20
CA ALA A 185 -42.45 -8.90 27.02
C ALA A 185 -42.47 -8.03 25.75
N LEU A 186 -43.54 -7.24 25.55
CA LEU A 186 -43.64 -6.34 24.39
C LEU A 186 -42.56 -5.26 24.41
N ASN A 187 -42.37 -4.58 25.54
CA ASN A 187 -41.34 -3.54 25.66
C ASN A 187 -39.93 -4.13 25.53
N ASN A 188 -39.68 -5.31 26.11
CA ASN A 188 -38.39 -6.01 25.96
C ASN A 188 -38.11 -6.40 24.50
N ALA A 189 -39.14 -6.81 23.74
CA ALA A 189 -38.99 -7.13 22.33
C ALA A 189 -38.68 -5.89 21.48
N ILE A 190 -39.33 -4.75 21.76
CA ILE A 190 -39.08 -3.49 21.05
C ILE A 190 -37.65 -2.99 21.33
N ASN A 191 -37.23 -2.97 22.60
CA ASN A 191 -35.86 -2.60 23.00
C ASN A 191 -34.82 -3.55 22.38
N GLY A 192 -35.04 -4.87 22.48
CA GLY A 192 -34.12 -5.85 21.91
C GLY A 192 -33.98 -5.76 20.39
N SER A 193 -35.08 -5.43 19.68
CA SER A 193 -35.01 -5.17 18.23
C SER A 193 -34.16 -3.95 17.91
N HIS A 194 -34.34 -2.87 18.66
CA HIS A 194 -33.58 -1.63 18.48
C HIS A 194 -32.09 -1.83 18.75
N ASP A 195 -31.72 -2.49 19.86
CA ASP A 195 -30.33 -2.80 20.20
C ASP A 195 -29.63 -3.61 19.11
N ILE A 196 -30.33 -4.59 18.52
CA ILE A 196 -29.81 -5.40 17.41
C ILE A 196 -29.58 -4.54 16.16
N HIS A 197 -30.50 -3.63 15.84
CA HIS A 197 -30.36 -2.76 14.67
C HIS A 197 -29.22 -1.77 14.82
N ILE A 198 -29.11 -1.10 15.98
CA ILE A 198 -28.00 -0.21 16.29
C ILE A 198 -26.66 -0.96 16.27
N GLY A 199 -26.61 -2.17 16.87
CA GLY A 199 -25.41 -3.00 16.84
C GLY A 199 -24.97 -3.36 15.42
N LYS A 200 -25.91 -3.66 14.51
CA LYS A 200 -25.61 -3.91 13.09
C LYS A 200 -25.12 -2.65 12.37
N LEU A 201 -25.70 -1.48 12.66
CA LEU A 201 -25.25 -0.21 12.09
C LEU A 201 -23.82 0.13 12.52
N LEU A 202 -23.50 -0.03 13.80
CA LEU A 202 -22.15 0.20 14.33
C LEU A 202 -21.13 -0.76 13.72
N ALA A 203 -21.45 -2.06 13.61
CA ALA A 203 -20.58 -3.03 12.96
C ALA A 203 -20.32 -2.67 11.49
N GLN A 204 -21.34 -2.19 10.79
CA GLN A 204 -21.21 -1.73 9.40
C GLN A 204 -20.37 -0.44 9.28
N GLU A 205 -20.51 0.50 10.22
CA GLU A 205 -19.68 1.71 10.31
C GLU A 205 -18.20 1.34 10.51
N ASP A 206 -17.91 0.41 11.41
CA ASP A 206 -16.54 -0.03 11.69
C ASP A 206 -15.93 -0.79 10.50
N LEU A 207 -16.69 -1.67 9.84
CA LEU A 207 -16.25 -2.32 8.59
C LEU A 207 -15.91 -1.30 7.49
N MET A 208 -16.72 -0.23 7.35
CA MET A 208 -16.43 0.83 6.39
C MET A 208 -15.21 1.67 6.78
N ARG A 209 -14.96 1.89 8.07
CA ARG A 209 -13.73 2.54 8.54
C ARG A 209 -12.52 1.68 8.25
N GLU A 210 -12.56 0.38 8.55
CA GLU A 210 -11.47 -0.54 8.28
C GLU A 210 -11.14 -0.64 6.79
N GLN A 211 -12.16 -0.65 5.91
CA GLN A 211 -11.97 -0.62 4.46
C GLN A 211 -11.30 0.66 3.96
N ASN A 212 -11.60 1.80 4.57
CA ASN A 212 -10.97 3.09 4.25
C ASN A 212 -9.63 3.31 4.97
N VAL A 213 -9.33 2.48 5.97
CA VAL A 213 -8.07 2.43 6.74
C VAL A 213 -7.17 1.29 6.28
N ALA A 214 -7.45 0.68 5.12
CA ALA A 214 -6.45 -0.06 4.35
C ALA A 214 -5.38 0.90 3.78
N LYS A 215 -4.78 1.74 4.65
CA LYS A 215 -3.35 1.95 4.62
C LYS A 215 -2.74 0.56 4.49
N ILE A 216 -1.97 0.37 3.43
CA ILE A 216 -0.96 -0.67 3.34
C ILE A 216 -0.32 -0.75 4.72
N HIS A 217 -0.68 -1.78 5.50
CA HIS A 217 0.09 -2.05 6.68
C HIS A 217 1.46 -2.42 6.13
N ASP A 218 2.45 -1.54 6.25
CA ASP A 218 3.85 -1.85 5.98
C ASP A 218 4.35 -2.81 7.08
N GLN A 219 3.70 -3.96 7.22
CA GLN A 219 3.97 -4.93 8.24
C GLN A 219 4.78 -6.07 7.64
N TYR A 220 5.85 -6.42 8.34
CA TYR A 220 6.60 -7.62 8.06
C TYR A 220 5.99 -8.82 8.79
N PHE A 221 5.75 -9.88 8.04
CA PHE A 221 5.26 -11.16 8.53
C PHE A 221 6.41 -12.17 8.58
N THR A 222 6.52 -12.92 9.67
CA THR A 222 7.26 -14.19 9.65
C THR A 222 6.32 -15.29 9.17
N LEU A 223 6.86 -16.40 8.67
CA LEU A 223 6.04 -17.54 8.24
C LEU A 223 5.10 -18.01 9.36
N ASP A 224 5.59 -18.07 10.61
CA ASP A 224 4.78 -18.48 11.77
C ASP A 224 3.66 -17.48 12.08
N LYS A 225 3.94 -16.17 11.97
CA LYS A 225 2.91 -15.14 12.17
C LYS A 225 1.86 -15.21 11.06
N LEU A 226 2.28 -15.45 9.82
CA LEU A 226 1.37 -15.56 8.67
C LEU A 226 0.40 -16.74 8.85
N ARG A 227 0.86 -17.88 9.41
CA ARG A 227 0.00 -19.05 9.66
C ARG A 227 -1.21 -18.77 10.54
N ALA A 228 -1.15 -17.74 11.39
CA ALA A 228 -2.29 -17.35 12.23
C ALA A 228 -3.43 -16.66 11.46
N PHE A 229 -3.19 -16.27 10.19
CA PHE A 229 -4.14 -15.58 9.31
C PHE A 229 -4.66 -16.54 8.22
N ASN A 230 -5.11 -17.71 8.64
CA ASN A 230 -5.66 -18.75 7.77
C ASN A 230 -7.19 -18.67 7.59
N GLY A 231 -7.86 -17.72 8.25
CA GLY A 231 -9.33 -17.62 8.23
C GLY A 231 -10.06 -18.38 9.33
N GLU A 232 -9.37 -19.18 10.15
CA GLU A 232 -10.00 -19.87 11.28
C GLU A 232 -10.34 -18.89 12.41
N GLY A 233 -11.45 -19.14 13.11
CA GLY A 233 -11.90 -18.28 14.21
C GLY A 233 -12.24 -16.85 13.77
N ASP A 234 -12.77 -16.70 12.55
CA ASP A 234 -13.16 -15.43 11.93
C ASP A 234 -12.02 -14.42 11.72
N LYS A 235 -10.77 -14.92 11.73
CA LYS A 235 -9.61 -14.10 11.41
C LYS A 235 -9.54 -13.76 9.91
N PRO A 236 -8.79 -12.71 9.54
CA PRO A 236 -8.45 -12.43 8.15
C PRO A 236 -7.72 -13.59 7.48
N ILE A 237 -7.82 -13.67 6.16
CA ILE A 237 -7.16 -14.66 5.30
C ILE A 237 -6.06 -13.97 4.52
N TYR A 238 -4.80 -14.27 4.86
CA TYR A 238 -3.64 -13.72 4.17
C TYR A 238 -2.92 -14.79 3.37
N ILE A 239 -2.51 -14.47 2.15
CA ILE A 239 -1.71 -15.37 1.30
C ILE A 239 -0.49 -14.60 0.84
N ALA A 240 0.69 -15.19 1.01
CA ALA A 240 1.92 -14.62 0.50
C ALA A 240 2.31 -15.26 -0.84
N ILE A 241 2.68 -14.44 -1.82
CA ILE A 241 3.21 -14.89 -3.11
C ILE A 241 4.49 -14.11 -3.38
N LYS A 242 5.62 -14.81 -3.53
CA LYS A 242 6.94 -14.23 -3.78
C LYS A 242 7.32 -13.18 -2.72
N GLY A 243 6.95 -13.48 -1.47
CA GLY A 243 7.17 -12.62 -0.32
C GLY A 243 6.25 -11.41 -0.19
N VAL A 244 5.26 -11.20 -1.08
CA VAL A 244 4.23 -10.15 -0.95
C VAL A 244 2.98 -10.75 -0.32
N VAL A 245 2.46 -10.14 0.74
CA VAL A 245 1.27 -10.62 1.48
C VAL A 245 0.02 -9.90 0.97
N TYR A 246 -0.93 -10.68 0.46
CA TYR A 246 -2.21 -10.22 -0.03
C TYR A 246 -3.33 -10.58 0.95
N ASP A 247 -4.26 -9.65 1.17
CA ASP A 247 -5.49 -9.90 1.90
C ASP A 247 -6.58 -10.44 0.96
N VAL A 248 -6.87 -11.73 1.11
CA VAL A 248 -7.89 -12.44 0.34
C VAL A 248 -9.15 -12.70 1.14
N SER A 249 -9.34 -12.00 2.27
CA SER A 249 -10.50 -12.15 3.17
C SER A 249 -11.83 -11.91 2.46
N ARG A 250 -11.85 -11.15 1.35
CA ARG A 250 -13.07 -10.93 0.52
C ARG A 250 -13.51 -12.16 -0.26
N LYS A 251 -12.70 -13.23 -0.31
CA LYS A 251 -12.95 -14.46 -1.06
C LYS A 251 -12.91 -15.67 -0.13
N ARG A 252 -13.61 -15.58 1.00
CA ARG A 252 -13.76 -16.70 1.95
C ARG A 252 -14.38 -17.93 1.29
N ASP A 253 -15.23 -17.76 0.28
CA ASP A 253 -15.81 -18.86 -0.50
C ASP A 253 -14.76 -19.68 -1.30
N PHE A 254 -13.51 -19.21 -1.40
CA PHE A 254 -12.42 -19.94 -2.06
C PHE A 254 -11.31 -20.33 -1.08
N TYR A 255 -10.93 -19.41 -0.19
CA TYR A 255 -9.77 -19.57 0.71
C TYR A 255 -10.16 -19.82 2.18
N GLY A 256 -11.45 -19.77 2.50
CA GLY A 256 -11.96 -19.94 3.86
C GLY A 256 -11.88 -21.39 4.36
N PRO A 257 -12.00 -21.62 5.67
CA PRO A 257 -11.91 -22.96 6.25
C PRO A 257 -12.90 -23.93 5.61
N GLY A 258 -12.38 -25.04 5.07
CA GLY A 258 -13.17 -26.08 4.38
C GLY A 258 -13.22 -25.95 2.86
N GLU A 259 -12.73 -24.85 2.28
CA GLU A 259 -12.72 -24.63 0.84
C GLU A 259 -11.47 -25.17 0.14
N GLY A 260 -11.57 -25.38 -1.17
CA GLY A 260 -10.52 -26.06 -1.96
C GLY A 260 -9.16 -25.37 -1.98
N TYR A 261 -9.10 -24.04 -1.82
CA TYR A 261 -7.84 -23.28 -1.78
C TYR A 261 -7.42 -22.87 -0.35
N HIS A 262 -8.13 -23.35 0.68
CA HIS A 262 -7.82 -23.06 2.08
C HIS A 262 -6.40 -23.45 2.49
N LEU A 263 -5.82 -24.47 1.86
CA LEU A 263 -4.46 -24.92 2.16
C LEU A 263 -3.39 -23.85 1.93
N PHE A 264 -3.68 -22.83 1.10
CA PHE A 264 -2.79 -21.69 0.87
C PHE A 264 -2.97 -20.56 1.89
N ALA A 265 -4.07 -20.57 2.65
CA ALA A 265 -4.38 -19.56 3.64
C ALA A 265 -3.33 -19.56 4.77
N GLY A 266 -2.80 -18.37 5.07
CA GLY A 266 -1.76 -18.16 6.07
C GLY A 266 -0.37 -18.66 5.65
N ARG A 267 -0.12 -18.88 4.35
CA ARG A 267 1.17 -19.42 3.86
C ARG A 267 1.78 -18.59 2.76
N GLU A 268 3.09 -18.79 2.58
CA GLU A 268 3.76 -18.49 1.31
C GLU A 268 3.41 -19.62 0.34
N ALA A 269 2.65 -19.27 -0.69
CA ALA A 269 2.05 -20.21 -1.63
C ALA A 269 2.66 -20.16 -3.03
N ALA A 270 3.75 -19.42 -3.26
CA ALA A 270 4.31 -19.23 -4.60
C ALA A 270 4.69 -20.56 -5.25
N ARG A 271 5.39 -21.44 -4.52
CA ARG A 271 5.80 -22.75 -5.05
C ARG A 271 4.59 -23.64 -5.36
N ALA A 272 3.64 -23.69 -4.42
CA ALA A 272 2.47 -24.55 -4.54
C ALA A 272 1.53 -24.07 -5.67
N LEU A 273 1.37 -22.75 -5.85
CA LEU A 273 0.63 -22.17 -6.98
C LEU A 273 1.35 -22.39 -8.31
N ALA A 274 2.68 -22.25 -8.36
CA ALA A 274 3.47 -22.50 -9.55
C ALA A 274 3.35 -23.95 -10.06
N LYS A 275 3.36 -24.91 -9.12
CA LYS A 275 3.23 -26.34 -9.41
C LYS A 275 1.79 -26.83 -9.49
N MET A 276 0.82 -25.98 -9.16
CA MET A 276 -0.59 -26.35 -9.00
C MET A 276 -0.77 -27.55 -8.06
N SER A 277 0.01 -27.56 -6.97
CA SER A 277 0.14 -28.68 -6.04
C SER A 277 -0.48 -28.35 -4.69
N PHE A 278 -1.13 -29.33 -4.08
CA PHE A 278 -1.67 -29.28 -2.72
C PHE A 278 -0.88 -30.16 -1.75
N GLU A 279 0.27 -30.68 -2.19
CA GLU A 279 1.10 -31.56 -1.38
C GLU A 279 1.83 -30.76 -0.29
N PRO A 280 1.96 -31.30 0.94
CA PRO A 280 2.67 -30.62 2.03
C PRO A 280 4.10 -30.22 1.66
N ALA A 281 4.79 -31.03 0.85
CA ALA A 281 6.15 -30.75 0.39
C ALA A 281 6.24 -29.46 -0.45
N ASP A 282 5.18 -29.09 -1.17
CA ASP A 282 5.13 -27.87 -1.96
C ASP A 282 4.53 -26.70 -1.16
N LEU A 283 3.64 -26.96 -0.19
CA LEU A 283 3.01 -25.97 0.68
C LEU A 283 3.91 -25.43 1.80
N GLU A 284 4.93 -26.19 2.20
CA GLU A 284 5.87 -25.80 3.26
C GLU A 284 7.21 -25.30 2.72
N ASN A 285 7.49 -25.55 1.44
CA ASN A 285 8.72 -25.14 0.79
C ASN A 285 8.52 -23.81 0.05
N THR A 286 9.26 -22.78 0.49
CA THR A 286 9.23 -21.45 -0.12
C THR A 286 10.29 -21.26 -1.22
N ASP A 287 11.14 -22.26 -1.46
CA ASP A 287 12.15 -22.21 -2.51
C ASP A 287 11.51 -22.42 -3.89
N ILE A 288 11.75 -21.44 -4.77
CA ILE A 288 11.25 -21.40 -6.15
C ILE A 288 12.40 -21.45 -7.17
N SER A 289 13.64 -21.67 -6.72
CA SER A 289 14.83 -21.73 -7.58
C SER A 289 14.80 -22.93 -8.53
N ASP A 290 14.16 -24.03 -8.11
CA ASP A 290 14.00 -25.29 -8.84
C ASP A 290 12.91 -25.26 -9.93
N LEU A 291 12.11 -24.19 -10.01
CA LEU A 291 10.98 -24.11 -10.94
C LEU A 291 11.43 -24.05 -12.41
N ASN A 292 10.77 -24.85 -13.23
CA ASN A 292 10.96 -24.85 -14.68
C ASN A 292 10.27 -23.64 -15.35
N PHE A 293 10.50 -23.46 -16.64
CA PHE A 293 9.97 -22.31 -17.39
C PHE A 293 8.44 -22.22 -17.36
N MET A 294 7.74 -23.35 -17.50
CA MET A 294 6.27 -23.39 -17.48
C MET A 294 5.71 -23.05 -16.09
N GLU A 295 6.33 -23.59 -15.04
CA GLU A 295 5.94 -23.29 -13.65
C GLU A 295 6.14 -21.81 -13.30
N LYS A 296 7.20 -21.18 -13.83
CA LYS A 296 7.46 -19.74 -13.65
C LYS A 296 6.41 -18.87 -14.36
N GLU A 297 5.96 -19.25 -15.55
CA GLU A 297 4.85 -18.57 -16.24
C GLU A 297 3.53 -18.73 -15.48
N ILE A 298 3.23 -19.93 -14.97
CA ILE A 298 2.04 -20.16 -14.13
C ILE A 298 2.07 -19.28 -12.88
N LEU A 299 3.22 -19.20 -12.20
CA LEU A 299 3.39 -18.33 -11.04
C LEU A 299 3.14 -16.86 -11.38
N LYS A 300 3.67 -16.40 -12.52
CA LYS A 300 3.47 -15.03 -12.99
C LYS A 300 1.98 -14.75 -13.25
N ASP A 301 1.27 -15.65 -13.93
CA ASP A 301 -0.17 -15.52 -14.14
C ASP A 301 -0.95 -15.43 -12.82
N TRP A 302 -0.53 -16.15 -11.79
CA TRP A 302 -1.12 -16.04 -10.45
C TRP A 302 -0.84 -14.69 -9.80
N ILE A 303 0.38 -14.17 -9.91
CA ILE A 303 0.74 -12.83 -9.40
C ILE A 303 -0.12 -11.75 -10.09
N ASP A 304 -0.27 -11.83 -11.42
CA ASP A 304 -1.09 -10.89 -12.20
C ASP A 304 -2.58 -11.04 -11.83
N LYS A 305 -3.07 -12.26 -11.56
CA LYS A 305 -4.44 -12.47 -11.07
C LYS A 305 -4.68 -11.87 -9.69
N PHE A 306 -3.71 -11.95 -8.79
CA PHE A 306 -3.83 -11.41 -7.43
C PHE A 306 -3.73 -9.88 -7.43
N THR A 307 -2.82 -9.35 -8.23
CA THR A 307 -2.50 -7.92 -8.26
C THR A 307 -3.44 -7.13 -9.18
N ASP A 308 -3.66 -7.61 -10.42
CA ASP A 308 -4.36 -6.85 -11.44
C ASP A 308 -5.83 -7.28 -11.60
N TYR A 309 -6.10 -8.60 -11.67
CA TYR A 309 -7.46 -9.08 -11.95
C TYR A 309 -8.39 -8.99 -10.74
N ASN A 310 -7.94 -9.49 -9.58
CA ASN A 310 -8.72 -9.45 -8.35
C ASN A 310 -8.41 -8.22 -7.49
N SER A 311 -7.27 -7.55 -7.75
CA SER A 311 -6.78 -6.39 -7.01
C SER A 311 -6.88 -6.56 -5.50
N TYR A 312 -6.34 -7.67 -4.99
CA TYR A 312 -6.31 -7.90 -3.54
C TYR A 312 -5.41 -6.85 -2.87
N PRO A 313 -5.84 -6.27 -1.73
CA PRO A 313 -5.00 -5.35 -0.98
C PRO A 313 -3.68 -6.02 -0.55
N ILE A 314 -2.57 -5.31 -0.73
CA ILE A 314 -1.27 -5.74 -0.20
C ILE A 314 -1.19 -5.24 1.25
N VAL A 315 -1.02 -6.17 2.18
CA VAL A 315 -1.01 -5.89 3.63
C VAL A 315 0.36 -6.09 4.27
N GLY A 316 1.38 -6.39 3.47
CA GLY A 316 2.76 -6.48 3.95
C GLY A 316 3.67 -7.37 3.09
N ARG A 317 4.81 -7.76 3.67
CA ARG A 317 5.77 -8.69 3.07
C ARG A 317 6.20 -9.76 4.07
N VAL A 318 6.52 -10.95 3.57
CA VAL A 318 7.14 -12.01 4.37
C VAL A 318 8.65 -11.76 4.43
N LEU A 319 9.20 -11.70 5.65
CA LEU A 319 10.65 -11.72 5.85
C LEU A 319 11.16 -13.15 5.75
N GLN A 320 11.87 -13.45 4.68
CA GLN A 320 12.58 -14.71 4.55
C GLN A 320 13.96 -14.57 5.21
N GLN A 321 14.12 -15.15 6.40
CA GLN A 321 15.39 -15.06 7.11
C GLN A 321 16.48 -15.83 6.38
N THR A 322 17.44 -15.13 5.78
CA THR A 322 18.53 -15.73 5.00
C THR A 322 19.80 -14.91 5.19
N ASP A 323 20.88 -15.60 5.54
CA ASP A 323 22.22 -15.00 5.52
C ASP A 323 22.73 -15.03 4.07
N LEU A 324 23.24 -13.90 3.58
CA LEU A 324 23.67 -13.74 2.19
C LEU A 324 25.15 -13.36 2.14
N THR A 325 25.84 -13.82 1.10
CA THR A 325 27.16 -13.29 0.72
C THR A 325 27.02 -11.92 0.04
N ARG A 326 28.14 -11.19 -0.08
CA ARG A 326 28.16 -9.92 -0.82
C ARG A 326 27.73 -10.08 -2.29
N THR A 327 28.12 -11.20 -2.90
CA THR A 327 27.78 -11.49 -4.31
C THR A 327 26.28 -11.72 -4.46
N GLU A 328 25.67 -12.47 -3.56
CA GLU A 328 24.22 -12.71 -3.58
C GLU A 328 23.43 -11.45 -3.25
N LEU A 329 23.90 -10.62 -2.32
CA LEU A 329 23.26 -9.35 -1.97
C LEU A 329 23.14 -8.42 -3.20
N SER A 330 24.15 -8.41 -4.07
CA SER A 330 24.18 -7.55 -5.26
C SER A 330 23.05 -7.83 -6.28
N ALA A 331 22.39 -8.98 -6.18
CA ALA A 331 21.23 -9.31 -7.01
C ALA A 331 19.95 -8.56 -6.59
N PHE A 332 19.88 -8.03 -5.36
CA PHE A 332 18.68 -7.46 -4.75
C PHE A 332 18.64 -5.93 -4.84
N THR A 333 18.66 -5.41 -6.07
CA THR A 333 18.72 -3.96 -6.37
C THR A 333 17.40 -3.35 -6.83
N THR A 334 16.42 -4.17 -7.22
CA THR A 334 15.16 -3.69 -7.81
C THR A 334 13.94 -4.13 -7.00
N LEU A 335 13.65 -5.43 -6.92
CA LEU A 335 12.60 -6.01 -6.07
C LEU A 335 12.90 -7.50 -5.79
N PRO A 336 13.04 -7.91 -4.51
CA PRO A 336 13.17 -7.07 -3.32
C PRO A 336 14.47 -6.24 -3.33
N VAL A 337 14.48 -5.15 -2.57
CA VAL A 337 15.64 -4.28 -2.38
C VAL A 337 16.23 -4.52 -1.00
N TYR A 338 17.49 -4.94 -0.96
CA TYR A 338 18.21 -5.17 0.29
C TYR A 338 19.35 -4.18 0.47
N VAL A 339 19.61 -3.78 1.71
CA VAL A 339 20.75 -2.93 2.06
C VAL A 339 21.42 -3.53 3.29
N ALA A 340 22.73 -3.70 3.24
CA ALA A 340 23.51 -4.15 4.39
C ALA A 340 24.08 -2.95 5.17
N LEU A 341 23.97 -3.01 6.49
CA LEU A 341 24.48 -2.02 7.43
C LEU A 341 25.06 -2.75 8.66
N ARG A 342 26.35 -2.55 8.94
CA ARG A 342 27.12 -3.22 9.99
C ARG A 342 26.99 -4.74 9.97
N GLY A 343 27.01 -5.32 8.78
CA GLY A 343 26.86 -6.77 8.59
C GLY A 343 25.45 -7.31 8.81
N VAL A 344 24.44 -6.45 9.00
CA VAL A 344 23.01 -6.83 9.06
C VAL A 344 22.33 -6.42 7.76
N ILE A 345 21.56 -7.33 7.17
CA ILE A 345 20.82 -7.12 5.93
C ILE A 345 19.39 -6.71 6.27
N TYR A 346 18.97 -5.57 5.74
CA TYR A 346 17.62 -5.03 5.91
C TYR A 346 16.84 -5.12 4.59
N ASP A 347 15.58 -5.56 4.67
CA ASP A 347 14.62 -5.41 3.59
C ASP A 347 14.10 -3.97 3.60
N VAL A 348 14.53 -3.17 2.61
CA VAL A 348 14.09 -1.78 2.45
C VAL A 348 13.01 -1.65 1.40
N THR A 349 12.41 -2.76 0.97
CA THR A 349 11.36 -2.77 -0.05
C THR A 349 10.10 -2.06 0.44
N LEU A 350 9.66 -2.30 1.69
CA LEU A 350 8.55 -1.57 2.30
C LEU A 350 9.05 -0.24 2.91
N GLY A 351 8.43 0.88 2.52
CA GLY A 351 8.75 2.22 3.05
C GLY A 351 10.17 2.75 2.72
N GLY A 352 10.93 2.06 1.87
CA GLY A 352 12.28 2.45 1.44
C GLY A 352 12.48 2.44 -0.08
N LEU A 353 11.52 1.96 -0.87
CA LEU A 353 11.64 1.88 -2.32
C LEU A 353 11.85 3.26 -2.99
N GLU A 354 11.23 4.30 -2.45
CA GLU A 354 11.41 5.69 -2.92
C GLU A 354 12.86 6.20 -2.73
N HIS A 355 13.57 5.63 -1.77
CA HIS A 355 14.93 6.02 -1.40
C HIS A 355 15.97 5.11 -2.05
N TYR A 356 15.82 3.80 -1.90
CA TYR A 356 16.81 2.79 -2.29
C TYR A 356 16.42 2.06 -3.58
N GLY A 357 15.21 2.23 -4.10
CA GLY A 357 14.80 1.66 -5.37
C GLY A 357 15.54 2.28 -6.56
N PRO A 358 15.34 1.76 -7.79
CA PRO A 358 16.10 2.14 -8.97
C PRO A 358 16.03 3.65 -9.32
N ASN A 359 14.97 4.32 -8.86
CA ASN A 359 14.74 5.76 -9.08
C ASN A 359 15.04 6.62 -7.84
N GLY A 360 15.45 6.01 -6.72
CA GLY A 360 15.68 6.71 -5.46
C GLY A 360 17.07 7.33 -5.34
N GLY A 361 17.19 8.37 -4.51
CA GLY A 361 18.46 9.09 -4.28
C GLY A 361 19.56 8.24 -3.63
N TYR A 362 19.18 7.17 -2.92
CA TYR A 362 20.08 6.22 -2.26
C TYR A 362 20.18 4.88 -3.01
N LYS A 363 19.80 4.84 -4.29
CA LYS A 363 19.86 3.62 -5.13
C LYS A 363 21.24 2.94 -5.19
N LEU A 364 22.31 3.69 -4.95
CA LEU A 364 23.67 3.16 -4.94
C LEU A 364 23.93 2.20 -3.76
N PHE A 365 23.12 2.29 -2.70
CA PHE A 365 23.21 1.40 -1.53
C PHE A 365 22.43 0.10 -1.72
N ALA A 366 21.54 0.04 -2.72
CA ALA A 366 20.78 -1.16 -3.04
C ALA A 366 21.71 -2.32 -3.41
N GLY A 367 21.51 -3.46 -2.78
CA GLY A 367 22.29 -4.67 -2.96
C GLY A 367 23.73 -4.57 -2.44
N ARG A 368 24.05 -3.60 -1.58
CA ARG A 368 25.43 -3.33 -1.13
C ARG A 368 25.55 -3.17 0.37
N ASP A 369 26.79 -3.25 0.85
CA ASP A 369 27.14 -2.79 2.20
C ASP A 369 27.33 -1.27 2.19
N ALA A 370 26.41 -0.58 2.87
CA ALA A 370 26.36 0.88 2.95
C ALA A 370 27.00 1.43 4.23
N THR A 371 27.66 0.59 5.05
CA THR A 371 28.17 0.96 6.37
C THR A 371 29.08 2.19 6.33
N ARG A 372 30.14 2.16 5.53
CA ARG A 372 31.07 3.28 5.44
C ARG A 372 30.48 4.47 4.71
N ALA A 373 29.69 4.23 3.65
CA ALA A 373 29.03 5.28 2.87
C ALA A 373 28.05 6.11 3.73
N LEU A 374 27.25 5.46 4.58
CA LEU A 374 26.32 6.12 5.50
C LEU A 374 27.04 6.83 6.65
N ALA A 375 28.16 6.27 7.14
CA ALA A 375 28.97 6.92 8.18
C ALA A 375 29.62 8.22 7.66
N LEU A 376 30.10 8.21 6.41
CA LEU A 376 30.75 9.35 5.76
C LEU A 376 29.77 10.31 5.07
N MET A 377 28.49 9.93 4.96
CA MET A 377 27.48 10.64 4.16
C MET A 377 27.96 10.88 2.73
N SER A 378 28.56 9.85 2.13
CA SER A 378 29.20 9.91 0.81
C SER A 378 28.60 8.86 -0.13
N PHE A 379 28.49 9.24 -1.40
CA PHE A 379 28.08 8.37 -2.51
C PHE A 379 29.28 7.88 -3.34
N ASP A 380 30.49 8.10 -2.85
CA ASP A 380 31.71 7.72 -3.56
C ASP A 380 31.84 6.21 -3.62
N GLN A 381 32.26 5.71 -4.78
CA GLN A 381 32.30 4.28 -5.06
C GLN A 381 33.31 3.51 -4.20
N GLU A 382 34.32 4.20 -3.65
CA GLU A 382 35.31 3.64 -2.72
C GLU A 382 34.73 3.37 -1.31
N HIS A 383 33.59 3.99 -0.98
CA HIS A 383 32.90 3.82 0.30
C HIS A 383 31.77 2.78 0.22
N LEU A 384 31.34 2.40 -0.98
CA LEU A 384 30.36 1.35 -1.22
C LEU A 384 31.01 -0.03 -1.05
N ASP A 385 30.26 -1.00 -0.52
CA ASP A 385 30.76 -2.34 -0.22
C ASP A 385 31.97 -2.37 0.72
N ASN A 386 32.10 -1.32 1.54
CA ASN A 386 33.17 -1.22 2.52
C ASN A 386 32.59 -1.32 3.93
N PRO A 387 32.74 -2.48 4.61
CA PRO A 387 32.24 -2.67 5.97
C PRO A 387 33.15 -2.07 7.03
N THR A 388 34.35 -1.57 6.68
CA THR A 388 35.31 -1.12 7.71
C THR A 388 34.90 0.20 8.34
N GLU A 389 34.86 0.19 9.66
CA GLU A 389 34.73 1.37 10.52
C GLU A 389 36.10 2.05 10.77
N ASP A 390 37.20 1.49 10.24
CA ASP A 390 38.56 2.01 10.44
C ASP A 390 38.74 3.40 9.83
N GLY A 391 39.32 4.30 10.61
CA GLY A 391 39.57 5.69 10.21
C GLY A 391 38.36 6.61 10.28
N LEU A 392 37.21 6.14 10.79
CA LEU A 392 36.06 6.99 11.08
C LEU A 392 36.30 7.79 12.38
N THR A 393 35.86 9.05 12.38
CA THR A 393 35.84 9.91 13.57
C THR A 393 34.70 9.51 14.51
N GLU A 394 34.78 9.87 15.80
CA GLU A 394 33.70 9.63 16.77
C GLU A 394 32.34 10.19 16.30
N THR A 395 32.35 11.34 15.64
CA THR A 395 31.13 11.94 15.06
C THR A 395 30.53 11.05 13.96
N GLN A 396 31.36 10.49 13.08
CA GLN A 396 30.90 9.60 12.00
C GLN A 396 30.39 8.26 12.53
N ILE A 397 31.03 7.72 13.57
CA ILE A 397 30.55 6.52 14.28
C ILE A 397 29.19 6.77 14.92
N LYS A 398 28.99 7.97 15.51
CA LYS A 398 27.68 8.34 16.05
C LYS A 398 26.61 8.46 14.97
N THR A 399 26.92 9.11 13.84
CA THR A 399 26.02 9.18 12.67
C THR A 399 25.64 7.78 12.19
N LEU A 400 26.61 6.86 12.14
CA LEU A 400 26.37 5.47 11.75
C LEU A 400 25.43 4.75 12.73
N ALA A 401 25.61 4.94 14.03
CA ALA A 401 24.73 4.39 15.06
C ALA A 401 23.29 4.95 14.95
N ASP A 402 23.14 6.23 14.64
CA ASP A 402 21.83 6.85 14.40
C ASP A 402 21.14 6.26 13.16
N TRP A 403 21.91 5.97 12.10
CA TRP A 403 21.41 5.26 10.92
C TRP A 403 21.01 3.82 11.24
N GLU A 404 21.84 3.10 11.99
CA GLU A 404 21.54 1.73 12.44
C GLU A 404 20.22 1.68 13.22
N ALA A 405 20.03 2.59 14.18
CA ALA A 405 18.79 2.68 14.95
C ALA A 405 17.57 2.99 14.06
N LYS A 406 17.72 3.86 13.06
CA LYS A 406 16.67 4.15 12.07
C LYS A 406 16.32 2.92 11.24
N PHE A 407 17.32 2.19 10.75
CA PHE A 407 17.11 1.00 9.96
C PHE A 407 16.44 -0.11 10.77
N GLN A 408 16.89 -0.35 12.01
CA GLN A 408 16.28 -1.33 12.91
C GLN A 408 14.83 -0.98 13.27
N SER A 409 14.51 0.32 13.38
CA SER A 409 13.15 0.76 13.68
C SER A 409 12.22 0.73 12.47
N LYS A 410 12.74 0.93 11.25
CA LYS A 410 11.92 1.16 10.05
C LYS A 410 11.85 -0.06 9.13
N TYR A 411 12.88 -0.89 9.09
CA TYR A 411 13.04 -1.97 8.12
C TYR A 411 13.15 -3.33 8.79
N GLY A 412 12.69 -4.36 8.09
CA GLY A 412 12.75 -5.74 8.55
C GLY A 412 14.15 -6.31 8.37
N VAL A 413 14.64 -7.06 9.36
CA VAL A 413 15.94 -7.74 9.27
C VAL A 413 15.78 -9.06 8.51
N VAL A 414 16.51 -9.18 7.41
CA VAL A 414 16.55 -10.39 6.56
C VAL A 414 17.57 -11.38 7.10
N GLY A 415 18.74 -10.91 7.53
CA GLY A 415 19.80 -11.81 8.00
C GLY A 415 21.12 -11.09 8.18
N LYS A 416 22.21 -11.84 8.17
CA LYS A 416 23.57 -11.30 8.26
C LYS A 416 24.30 -11.40 6.93
N LEU A 417 25.18 -10.43 6.69
CA LEU A 417 26.11 -10.46 5.59
C LEU A 417 27.28 -11.38 5.96
N ILE A 418 27.44 -12.46 5.21
CA ILE A 418 28.55 -13.39 5.37
C ILE A 418 29.80 -12.75 4.71
N VAL A 419 30.84 -12.56 5.52
CA VAL A 419 32.14 -12.08 5.04
C VAL A 419 32.92 -13.28 4.50
N GLU A 420 33.22 -13.26 3.20
CA GLU A 420 34.08 -14.26 2.52
C GLU A 420 35.56 -14.11 2.88
#